data_AF-A0A8T6M2K1-F1
#
_entry.id   AF-A0A8T6M2K1-F1
#
_cell.length_a   1.000
_cell.length_b   1.000
_cell.length_c   1.000
_cell.angle_alpha   90.00
_cell.angle_beta   90.00
_cell.angle_gamma   90.00
#
_symmetry.space_group_name_H-M   'P 1'
#
loop_
_entity.id
_entity.type
_entity.pdbx_description
1 polymer ?
#
loop_
_entity_poly.entity_id
_entity_poly.type
_entity_poly.pdbx_seq_one_letter_code
_entity_poly.pdbx_strand_id
1 'polypeptide(L)'
;MKYTDSNNSNRRTKLMIRILTGVVIFLVLFIAYFFLVQPQFNKYAYNKQVEGANFVYLDIINKVQSQGYYSIPVGNQTLVLVPYVPTQEGEVPQQ
;
A
#
# COMPACT_ATOMS: atom_id res chain seq x y z
N MET A 1 -11.37 -70.15 5.05
CA MET A 1 -11.55 -69.06 4.06
C MET A 1 -12.17 -67.86 4.77
N LYS A 2 -11.43 -66.77 4.94
CA LYS A 2 -11.81 -65.63 5.79
C LYS A 2 -12.33 -64.49 4.91
N TYR A 3 -13.64 -64.38 4.79
CA TYR A 3 -14.31 -63.32 4.01
C TYR A 3 -14.82 -62.23 4.95
N THR A 4 -13.93 -61.43 5.51
CA THR A 4 -14.33 -60.30 6.36
C THR A 4 -13.37 -59.14 6.21
N ASP A 5 -13.30 -58.48 5.05
CA ASP A 5 -12.70 -57.13 5.00
C ASP A 5 -13.04 -56.26 3.77
N SER A 6 -14.30 -56.22 3.32
CA SER A 6 -14.71 -55.31 2.23
C SER A 6 -15.50 -54.07 2.70
N ASN A 7 -16.14 -54.13 3.87
CA ASN A 7 -16.98 -53.03 4.37
C ASN A 7 -16.17 -51.91 5.07
N ASN A 8 -15.02 -52.24 5.67
CA ASN A 8 -14.23 -51.28 6.46
C ASN A 8 -13.46 -50.28 5.59
N SER A 9 -12.91 -50.72 4.45
CA SER A 9 -12.18 -49.87 3.51
C SER A 9 -13.08 -48.76 2.95
N ASN A 10 -14.31 -49.08 2.55
CA ASN A 10 -15.27 -48.10 2.04
C ASN A 10 -15.64 -47.02 3.08
N ARG A 11 -15.70 -47.36 4.38
CA ARG A 11 -15.94 -46.39 5.45
C ARG A 11 -14.72 -45.51 5.73
N ARG A 12 -13.51 -46.09 5.75
CA ARG A 12 -12.25 -45.34 5.94
C ARG A 12 -11.97 -44.41 4.77
N THR A 13 -12.22 -44.85 3.54
CA THR A 13 -12.10 -44.03 2.33
C THR A 13 -13.12 -42.89 2.34
N LYS A 14 -14.38 -43.15 2.72
CA LYS A 14 -15.38 -42.07 2.90
C LYS A 14 -15.00 -41.08 4.00
N LEU A 15 -14.42 -41.55 5.11
CA LEU A 15 -13.91 -40.68 6.18
C LEU A 15 -12.73 -39.82 5.71
N MET A 16 -11.76 -40.42 5.02
CA MET A 16 -10.62 -39.70 4.43
C MET A 16 -11.09 -38.63 3.43
N ILE A 17 -12.01 -38.97 2.53
CA ILE A 17 -12.57 -38.01 1.56
C ILE A 17 -13.26 -36.86 2.30
N ARG A 18 -14.05 -37.16 3.33
CA ARG A 18 -14.78 -36.13 4.10
C ARG A 18 -13.84 -35.18 4.84
N ILE A 19 -12.75 -35.70 5.40
CA ILE A 19 -11.70 -34.90 6.06
C ILE A 19 -10.96 -34.05 5.02
N LEU A 20 -10.55 -34.65 3.88
CA LEU A 20 -9.84 -33.95 2.82
C LEU A 20 -10.69 -32.78 2.26
N THR A 21 -11.98 -33.02 1.99
CA THR A 21 -12.90 -31.97 1.55
C THR A 21 -13.04 -30.87 2.61
N GLY A 22 -13.12 -31.23 3.90
CA GLY A 22 -13.16 -30.26 5.00
C GLY A 22 -11.92 -29.36 5.04
N VAL A 23 -10.72 -29.94 4.88
CA VAL A 23 -9.45 -29.20 4.85
C VAL A 23 -9.40 -28.24 3.66
N VAL A 24 -9.83 -28.68 2.48
CA VAL A 24 -9.84 -27.84 1.27
C VAL A 24 -10.77 -26.64 1.45
N ILE A 25 -11.98 -26.84 2.00
CA ILE A 25 -12.93 -25.76 2.28
C ILE A 25 -12.34 -24.77 3.29
N PHE A 26 -11.71 -25.27 4.36
CA PHE A 26 -11.06 -24.43 5.36
C PHE A 26 -9.92 -23.60 4.75
N LEU A 27 -9.11 -24.20 3.89
CA LEU A 27 -8.00 -23.51 3.22
C LEU A 27 -8.51 -22.39 2.31
N VAL A 28 -9.58 -22.62 1.55
CA VAL A 28 -10.21 -21.61 0.70
C VAL A 28 -10.74 -20.44 1.52
N LEU A 29 -11.41 -20.71 2.64
CA LEU A 29 -11.90 -19.67 3.56
C LEU A 29 -10.74 -18.85 4.16
N PHE A 30 -9.64 -19.52 4.53
CA PHE A 30 -8.46 -18.86 5.09
C PHE A 30 -7.80 -17.92 4.07
N ILE A 31 -7.63 -18.38 2.82
CA ILE A 31 -7.08 -17.56 1.74
C ILE A 31 -8.02 -16.38 1.45
N ALA A 32 -9.34 -16.62 1.33
CA ALA A 32 -10.32 -15.56 1.10
C ALA A 32 -10.30 -14.50 2.20
N TYR A 33 -10.20 -14.91 3.47
CA TYR A 33 -10.05 -14.00 4.60
C TYR A 33 -8.78 -13.15 4.47
N PHE A 34 -7.64 -13.78 4.18
CA PHE A 34 -6.37 -13.08 4.05
C PHE A 34 -6.39 -12.07 2.89
N PHE A 35 -6.96 -12.45 1.75
CA PHE A 35 -7.11 -11.59 0.56
C PHE A 35 -8.12 -10.45 0.74
N LEU A 36 -9.10 -10.57 1.63
CA LEU A 36 -10.04 -9.48 1.95
C LEU A 36 -9.48 -8.52 3.00
N VAL A 37 -8.67 -9.02 3.94
CA VAL A 37 -8.09 -8.22 5.04
C VAL A 37 -6.78 -7.53 4.64
N GLN A 38 -5.90 -8.18 3.85
CA GLN A 38 -4.65 -7.56 3.40
C GLN A 38 -4.77 -6.30 2.52
N PRO A 39 -5.73 -6.15 1.58
CA PRO A 39 -5.78 -4.97 0.71
C PRO A 39 -6.09 -3.68 1.48
N GLN A 40 -6.56 -3.78 2.73
CA GLN A 40 -6.70 -2.61 3.60
C GLN A 40 -5.33 -2.05 4.00
N PHE A 41 -4.29 -2.85 4.24
CA PHE A 41 -3.00 -2.27 4.63
C PHE A 41 -2.26 -1.60 3.46
N ASN A 42 -2.32 -2.17 2.25
CA ASN A 42 -1.66 -1.57 1.08
C ASN A 42 -2.39 -0.33 0.54
N LYS A 43 -3.74 -0.29 0.56
CA LYS A 43 -4.46 0.94 0.18
C LYS A 43 -4.32 2.05 1.22
N TYR A 44 -4.23 1.71 2.51
CA TYR A 44 -4.08 2.72 3.55
C TYR A 44 -2.66 3.31 3.57
N ALA A 45 -1.62 2.52 3.34
CA ALA A 45 -0.26 3.04 3.22
C ALA A 45 -0.10 3.97 2.00
N TYR A 46 -0.63 3.58 0.84
CA TYR A 46 -0.53 4.38 -0.38
C TYR A 46 -1.37 5.67 -0.29
N ASN A 47 -2.61 5.58 0.21
CA ASN A 47 -3.46 6.76 0.36
C ASN A 47 -2.95 7.72 1.45
N LYS A 48 -2.41 7.21 2.58
CA LYS A 48 -1.80 8.05 3.61
C LYS A 48 -0.53 8.74 3.13
N GLN A 49 0.26 8.10 2.28
CA GLN A 49 1.47 8.69 1.73
C GLN A 49 1.14 9.80 0.73
N VAL A 50 0.09 9.63 -0.08
CA VAL A 50 -0.40 10.66 -1.02
C VAL A 50 -1.08 11.82 -0.28
N GLU A 51 -1.84 11.54 0.77
CA GLU A 51 -2.50 12.57 1.60
C GLU A 51 -1.48 13.37 2.43
N GLY A 52 -0.47 12.71 2.99
CA GLY A 52 0.64 13.36 3.68
C GLY A 52 1.50 14.22 2.75
N ALA A 53 1.76 13.76 1.53
CA ALA A 53 2.47 14.54 0.52
C ALA A 53 1.71 15.84 0.19
N ASN A 54 0.40 15.75 -0.08
CA ASN A 54 -0.42 16.92 -0.38
C ASN A 54 -0.44 17.95 0.76
N PHE A 55 -0.48 17.50 2.02
CA PHE A 55 -0.42 18.39 3.17
C PHE A 55 0.92 19.14 3.27
N VAL A 56 2.02 18.42 3.04
CA VAL A 56 3.37 19.01 3.06
C VAL A 56 3.55 20.00 1.90
N TYR A 57 3.07 19.69 0.70
CA TYR A 57 3.13 20.64 -0.43
C TYR A 57 2.36 21.94 -0.14
N LEU A 58 1.14 21.84 0.40
CA LEU A 58 0.35 23.01 0.78
C LEU A 58 1.02 23.83 1.88
N ASP A 59 1.58 23.20 2.91
CA ASP A 59 2.30 23.90 3.98
C ASP A 59 3.56 24.61 3.45
N ILE A 60 4.33 23.95 2.58
CA ILE A 60 5.50 24.56 1.91
C ILE A 60 5.06 25.78 1.11
N ILE A 61 4.05 25.65 0.25
CA ILE A 61 3.59 26.76 -0.61
C ILE A 61 3.09 27.92 0.26
N ASN A 62 2.29 27.65 1.28
CA ASN A 62 1.76 28.68 2.18
C ASN A 62 2.86 29.40 2.95
N LYS A 63 3.89 28.68 3.42
CA LYS A 63 5.04 29.29 4.11
C LYS A 63 5.93 30.07 3.17
N VAL A 64 6.20 29.57 1.97
CA VAL A 64 6.92 30.32 0.93
C VAL A 64 6.16 31.59 0.54
N GLN A 65 4.82 31.54 0.42
CA GLN A 65 4.02 32.73 0.10
C GLN A 65 3.92 33.74 1.26
N SER A 66 3.87 33.28 2.52
CA SER A 66 3.71 34.17 3.68
C SER A 66 5.03 34.72 4.22
N GLN A 67 6.11 33.93 4.19
CA GLN A 67 7.42 34.29 4.74
C GLN A 67 8.46 34.60 3.65
N GLY A 68 8.14 34.33 2.38
CA GLY A 68 9.04 34.52 1.25
C GLY A 68 10.10 33.42 1.09
N TYR A 69 10.16 32.46 2.02
CA TYR A 69 11.08 31.32 1.95
C TYR A 69 10.60 30.15 2.82
N TYR A 70 11.12 28.95 2.57
CA TYR A 70 10.87 27.77 3.39
C TYR A 70 12.15 26.95 3.57
N SER A 71 12.47 26.58 4.81
CA SER A 71 13.70 25.85 5.14
C SER A 71 13.42 24.37 5.38
N ILE A 72 14.03 23.50 4.56
CA ILE A 72 13.98 22.05 4.70
C ILE A 72 15.30 21.55 5.28
N PRO A 73 15.31 20.96 6.49
CA PRO A 73 16.50 20.29 7.00
C PRO A 73 16.74 18.99 6.22
N VAL A 74 17.89 18.87 5.57
CA VAL A 74 18.34 17.68 4.84
C VAL A 74 19.66 17.19 5.47
N GLY A 75 19.53 16.30 6.44
CA GLY A 75 20.67 15.79 7.23
C GLY A 75 21.31 16.90 8.06
N ASN A 76 22.57 17.26 7.73
CA ASN A 76 23.34 18.29 8.43
C ASN A 76 23.30 19.67 7.75
N GLN A 77 22.58 19.81 6.63
CA GLN A 77 22.46 21.05 5.87
C GLN A 77 21.00 21.48 5.77
N THR A 78 20.73 22.78 5.70
CA THR A 78 19.37 23.32 5.53
C THR A 78 19.23 23.83 4.11
N LEU A 79 18.30 23.26 3.36
CA LEU A 79 17.93 23.72 2.02
C LEU A 79 16.87 24.82 2.16
N VAL A 80 17.14 26.00 1.61
CA VAL A 80 16.19 27.11 1.62
C VAL A 80 15.53 27.23 0.24
N LEU A 81 14.21 27.08 0.22
CA LEU A 81 13.36 27.28 -0.95
C LEU A 81 12.88 28.73 -0.98
N VAL A 82 12.98 29.37 -2.13
CA VAL A 82 12.47 30.74 -2.38
C VAL A 82 11.57 30.73 -3.61
N PRO A 83 10.56 31.62 -3.69
CA PRO A 83 9.70 31.71 -4.86
C PRO A 83 10.53 32.22 -6.04
N TYR A 84 10.60 31.42 -7.09
CA TYR A 84 11.24 31.82 -8.33
C TYR A 84 10.34 32.78 -9.10
N VAL A 85 10.80 34.01 -9.29
CA VAL A 85 10.16 34.98 -10.19
C VAL A 85 10.97 34.99 -11.48
N PRO A 86 10.44 34.49 -12.62
CA PRO A 86 11.15 34.56 -13.88
C PRO A 86 11.32 36.02 -14.27
N THR A 87 12.56 36.48 -14.35
CA THR A 87 12.90 37.73 -15.03
C THR A 87 12.50 37.54 -16.50
N GLN A 88 11.66 38.41 -17.04
CA GLN A 88 11.38 38.44 -18.47
C GLN A 88 12.67 38.86 -19.18
N GLU A 89 13.54 37.89 -19.49
CA GLU A 89 14.65 38.06 -20.41
C GLU A 89 14.06 38.18 -21.82
N GLY A 90 13.80 39.41 -22.26
CA GLY A 90 13.18 39.61 -23.57
C GLY A 90 12.90 41.04 -23.99
N GLU A 91 13.78 42.01 -23.68
CA GLU A 91 13.84 43.28 -24.43
C GLU A 91 15.21 43.93 -24.19
N VAL A 92 16.19 43.54 -25.02
CA VAL A 92 17.43 44.30 -25.21
C VAL A 92 17.11 45.36 -26.27
N PRO A 93 16.99 46.67 -25.94
CA PRO A 93 16.90 47.69 -26.97
C PRO A 93 18.23 47.73 -27.73
N GLN A 94 18.19 47.43 -29.03
CA GLN A 94 19.33 47.64 -29.91
C GLN A 94 19.64 49.14 -29.94
N GLN A 95 20.82 49.51 -29.42
CA GLN A 95 21.42 50.83 -29.61
C GLN A 95 22.37 50.78 -30.79
#